data_AF-A0A327M687-F1
#
_entry.id   AF-A0A327M687-F1
#
_cell.length_a   1.000
_cell.length_b   1.000
_cell.length_c   1.000
_cell.angle_alpha   90.00
_cell.angle_beta   90.00
_cell.angle_gamma   90.00
#
_symmetry.space_group_name_H-M   'P 1'
#
loop_
_entity.id
_entity.type
_entity.pdbx_description
1 polymer ?
#
loop_
_entity_poly.entity_id
_entity_poly.type
_entity_poly.pdbx_seq_one_letter_code
_entity_poly.pdbx_strand_id
1 'polypeptide(L)'
;MAVLSRVRRGLPALAILLLAGSPGLASAEAVEARYVAALGGIAIMEIDLLLDLGQGGYRIRTRLRTRGVGTLFGQGEQVTEAEGTFRGIEPAPARYRTEGAWRGTFRQIVLAYPPGTAPPVLQRLEPPEAWLCY
;
A
#
# COMPACT_ATOMS: atom_id res chain seq x y z
N MET A 1 32.99 8.53 -3.65
CA MET A 1 33.40 7.33 -4.41
C MET A 1 32.17 6.81 -5.15
N ALA A 2 32.13 7.02 -6.46
CA ALA A 2 31.02 6.61 -7.33
C ALA A 2 31.31 5.21 -7.89
N VAL A 3 30.36 4.28 -7.76
CA VAL A 3 30.40 2.99 -8.46
C VAL A 3 29.35 3.04 -9.57
N LEU A 4 29.84 3.15 -10.80
CA LEU A 4 29.08 2.97 -12.02
C LEU A 4 28.73 1.48 -12.16
N SER A 5 27.45 1.12 -12.12
CA SER A 5 26.97 -0.16 -12.64
C SER A 5 26.40 0.04 -14.04
N ARG A 6 27.22 -0.29 -15.07
CA ARG A 6 26.70 -0.61 -16.41
C ARG A 6 26.12 -2.02 -16.37
N VAL A 7 24.82 -2.16 -16.63
CA VAL A 7 24.24 -3.45 -17.04
C VAL A 7 23.48 -3.25 -18.37
N ARG A 8 23.72 -4.21 -19.27
CA ARG A 8 23.49 -4.17 -20.72
C ARG A 8 22.03 -3.99 -21.10
N ARG A 9 21.82 -3.18 -22.14
CA ARG A 9 20.60 -3.13 -22.96
C ARG A 9 20.41 -4.47 -23.68
N GLY A 10 19.23 -5.05 -23.55
CA GLY A 10 18.69 -6.10 -24.41
C GLY A 10 17.16 -6.00 -24.39
N LEU A 11 16.58 -5.53 -25.50
CA LEU A 11 15.14 -5.55 -25.76
C LEU A 11 14.61 -6.99 -25.65
N PRO A 12 13.42 -7.17 -25.05
CA PRO A 12 12.27 -7.39 -25.92
C PRO A 12 11.08 -6.51 -25.51
N ALA A 13 10.98 -5.34 -26.16
CA ALA A 13 9.83 -4.46 -26.09
C ALA A 13 8.61 -4.96 -26.92
N LEU A 14 8.53 -6.26 -27.26
CA LEU A 14 7.54 -6.79 -28.21
C LEU A 14 6.54 -7.79 -27.61
N ALA A 15 6.63 -8.14 -26.32
CA ALA A 15 5.67 -9.06 -25.70
C ALA A 15 4.49 -8.35 -24.99
N ILE A 16 4.55 -7.03 -24.79
CA ILE A 16 3.49 -6.28 -24.07
C ILE A 16 2.31 -5.90 -24.98
N LEU A 17 2.47 -5.98 -26.31
CA LEU A 17 1.44 -5.48 -27.26
C LEU A 17 0.30 -6.47 -27.60
N LEU A 18 0.31 -7.71 -27.09
CA LEU A 18 -0.66 -8.75 -27.50
C LEU A 18 -1.76 -9.05 -26.47
N LEU A 19 -1.84 -8.34 -25.35
CA LEU A 19 -2.89 -8.53 -24.33
C LEU A 19 -4.10 -7.58 -24.47
N ALA A 20 -4.15 -6.75 -25.51
CA ALA A 20 -5.17 -5.71 -25.68
C ALA A 20 -6.52 -6.20 -26.27
N GLY A 21 -6.82 -7.51 -26.29
CA GLY A 21 -7.82 -8.06 -27.22
C GLY A 21 -8.86 -9.05 -26.70
N SER A 22 -9.04 -9.24 -25.39
CA SER A 22 -10.11 -10.12 -24.89
C SER A 22 -11.12 -9.34 -24.06
N PRO A 23 -12.34 -9.06 -24.55
CA PRO A 23 -13.44 -8.62 -23.70
C PRO A 23 -14.01 -9.84 -22.98
N GLY A 24 -13.16 -10.51 -22.22
CA GLY A 24 -13.64 -11.34 -21.12
C GLY A 24 -13.94 -10.38 -19.98
N LEU A 25 -15.10 -10.51 -19.36
CA LEU A 25 -15.32 -10.04 -17.99
C LEU A 25 -14.34 -10.80 -17.09
N ALA A 26 -13.07 -10.40 -17.13
CA ALA A 26 -12.07 -10.81 -16.18
C ALA A 26 -12.48 -10.14 -14.89
N SER A 27 -13.18 -10.88 -14.03
CA SER A 27 -13.08 -10.64 -12.60
C SER A 27 -11.58 -10.74 -12.32
N ALA A 28 -10.90 -9.60 -12.14
CA ALA A 28 -9.49 -9.67 -11.82
C ALA A 28 -9.40 -10.39 -10.47
N GLU A 29 -8.74 -11.54 -10.47
CA GLU A 29 -8.49 -12.29 -9.26
C GLU A 29 -7.63 -11.43 -8.33
N ALA A 30 -7.92 -11.49 -7.03
CA ALA A 30 -7.13 -10.75 -6.07
C ALA A 30 -5.66 -11.18 -6.16
N VAL A 31 -4.77 -10.21 -6.32
CA VAL A 31 -3.32 -10.45 -6.39
C VAL A 31 -2.76 -10.39 -4.99
N GLU A 32 -2.20 -11.51 -4.54
CA GLU A 32 -1.42 -11.57 -3.31
C GLU A 32 0.08 -11.53 -3.63
N ALA A 33 0.80 -10.67 -2.93
CA ALA A 33 2.25 -10.54 -3.05
C ALA A 33 2.88 -10.42 -1.68
N ARG A 34 4.03 -11.07 -1.51
CA ARG A 34 4.83 -11.00 -0.28
C ARG A 34 6.23 -10.51 -0.59
N TYR A 35 6.63 -9.45 0.09
CA TYR A 35 7.93 -8.83 -0.08
C TYR A 35 8.70 -8.81 1.23
N VAL A 36 10.02 -8.76 1.10
CA VAL A 36 10.95 -8.51 2.20
C VAL A 36 11.67 -7.21 1.90
N ALA A 37 11.55 -6.22 2.78
CA ALA A 37 12.38 -5.03 2.72
C ALA A 37 13.71 -5.32 3.41
N ALA A 38 14.80 -4.96 2.75
CA ALA A 38 16.15 -5.17 3.25
C ALA A 38 16.97 -3.87 3.20
N LEU A 39 17.85 -3.69 4.19
CA LEU A 39 18.81 -2.60 4.25
C LEU A 39 20.21 -3.21 4.29
N GLY A 40 21.06 -2.86 3.31
CA GLY A 40 22.41 -3.44 3.21
C GLY A 40 22.43 -4.96 3.01
N GLY A 41 21.41 -5.54 2.37
CA GLY A 41 21.26 -6.99 2.21
C GLY A 41 20.65 -7.71 3.42
N ILE A 42 20.37 -7.00 4.51
CA ILE A 42 19.80 -7.56 5.72
C ILE A 42 18.29 -7.29 5.75
N ALA A 43 17.48 -8.35 5.87
CA ALA A 43 16.03 -8.24 5.98
C ALA A 43 15.62 -7.51 7.28
N ILE A 44 14.76 -6.49 7.15
CA ILE A 44 14.28 -5.68 8.27
C ILE A 44 12.76 -5.70 8.43
N MET A 45 12.02 -6.05 7.37
CA MET A 45 10.56 -5.99 7.37
C MET A 45 9.98 -6.96 6.36
N GLU A 46 8.82 -7.53 6.69
CA GLU A 46 7.96 -8.22 5.74
C GLU A 46 6.74 -7.38 5.41
N ILE A 47 6.31 -7.50 4.17
CA ILE A 47 5.18 -6.79 3.60
C ILE A 47 4.30 -7.82 2.90
N ASP A 48 3.12 -8.06 3.44
CA ASP A 48 2.07 -8.85 2.81
C ASP A 48 1.09 -7.87 2.14
N LEU A 49 0.85 -8.04 0.84
CA LEU A 49 0.08 -7.12 0.01
C LEU A 49 -1.04 -7.90 -0.71
N LEU A 50 -2.26 -7.38 -0.62
CA LEU A 50 -3.43 -7.88 -1.33
C LEU A 50 -4.01 -6.74 -2.17
N LEU A 51 -4.13 -6.96 -3.47
CA LEU A 51 -4.77 -6.05 -4.42
C LEU A 51 -5.99 -6.76 -5.01
N ASP A 52 -7.17 -6.26 -4.71
CA ASP A 52 -8.41 -6.65 -5.34
C ASP A 52 -8.86 -5.49 -6.25
N LEU A 53 -8.79 -5.69 -7.57
CA LEU A 53 -9.04 -4.66 -8.58
C LEU A 53 -10.14 -5.16 -9.52
N GLY A 54 -11.39 -4.82 -9.23
CA GLY A 54 -12.54 -5.26 -10.01
C GLY A 54 -13.21 -4.14 -10.79
N GLN A 55 -14.24 -4.50 -11.57
CA GLN A 55 -15.12 -3.51 -12.20
C GLN A 55 -15.89 -2.67 -11.17
N GLY A 56 -16.10 -3.19 -9.96
CA GLY A 56 -16.77 -2.49 -8.87
C GLY A 56 -15.89 -1.51 -8.10
N GLY A 57 -14.57 -1.49 -8.34
CA GLY A 57 -13.63 -0.63 -7.63
C GLY A 57 -12.34 -1.34 -7.24
N TYR A 58 -11.68 -0.82 -6.22
CA TYR A 58 -10.45 -1.37 -5.71
C TYR A 58 -10.49 -1.53 -4.20
N ARG A 59 -9.76 -2.53 -3.71
CA ARG A 59 -9.36 -2.69 -2.32
C ARG A 59 -7.90 -3.10 -2.28
N ILE A 60 -7.09 -2.30 -1.61
CA ILE A 60 -5.67 -2.54 -1.43
C ILE A 60 -5.44 -2.69 0.07
N ARG A 61 -4.91 -3.85 0.49
CA ARG A 61 -4.55 -4.10 1.89
C ARG A 61 -3.08 -4.47 1.98
N THR A 62 -2.35 -3.80 2.86
CA THR A 62 -0.95 -4.07 3.15
C THR A 62 -0.79 -4.38 4.63
N ARG A 63 0.00 -5.39 4.98
CA ARG A 63 0.42 -5.69 6.34
C ARG A 63 1.94 -5.67 6.41
N LEU A 64 2.47 -4.73 7.18
CA LEU A 64 3.89 -4.53 7.40
C LEU A 64 4.25 -5.03 8.80
N ARG A 65 5.36 -5.75 8.92
CA ARG A 65 5.87 -6.23 10.22
C ARG A 65 7.39 -6.21 10.27
N THR A 66 7.98 -5.66 11.33
CA THR A 66 9.43 -5.72 11.51
C THR A 66 9.90 -7.14 11.81
N ARG A 67 11.06 -7.50 11.28
CA ARG A 67 11.70 -8.81 11.46
C ARG A 67 13.22 -8.67 11.57
N GLY A 68 13.86 -9.71 12.12
CA GLY A 68 15.31 -9.76 12.25
C GLY A 68 15.88 -8.56 12.99
N VAL A 69 16.94 -7.96 12.47
CA VAL A 69 17.58 -6.76 13.06
C VAL A 69 16.66 -5.53 13.01
N GLY A 70 15.60 -5.55 12.19
CA GLY A 70 14.60 -4.48 12.14
C GLY A 70 13.89 -4.25 13.46
N THR A 71 13.76 -5.29 14.30
CA THR A 71 13.09 -5.18 15.62
C THR A 71 13.89 -4.33 16.61
N LEU A 72 15.22 -4.20 16.42
CA LEU A 72 16.07 -3.32 17.24
C LEU A 72 15.73 -1.84 17.06
N PHE A 73 15.19 -1.47 15.89
CA PHE A 73 14.73 -0.11 15.60
C PHE A 73 13.26 0.12 16.02
N GLY A 74 12.61 -0.91 16.56
CA GLY A 74 11.23 -0.90 16.97
C GLY A 74 10.50 -2.16 16.48
N GLN A 75 9.99 -2.95 17.41
CA GLN A 75 8.98 -3.93 17.05
C GLN A 75 7.72 -3.19 16.60
N GLY A 76 7.15 -3.63 15.49
CA GLY A 76 5.90 -3.07 15.06
C GLY A 76 5.24 -3.83 13.93
N GLU A 77 3.93 -3.71 13.93
CA GLU A 77 3.06 -4.25 12.91
C GLU A 77 2.04 -3.17 12.54
N GLN A 78 1.81 -3.00 11.25
CA GLN A 78 0.82 -2.06 10.72
C GLN A 78 0.04 -2.71 9.59
N VAL A 79 -1.29 -2.58 9.65
CA VAL A 79 -2.19 -2.92 8.56
C VAL A 79 -2.73 -1.62 7.98
N THR A 80 -2.58 -1.45 6.67
CA THR A 80 -3.10 -0.32 5.91
C THR A 80 -4.07 -0.82 4.86
N GLU A 81 -5.19 -0.16 4.71
CA GLU A 81 -6.25 -0.49 3.78
C GLU A 81 -6.75 0.78 3.08
N ALA A 82 -6.87 0.71 1.77
CA ALA A 82 -7.46 1.74 0.94
C ALA A 82 -8.49 1.11 0.00
N GLU A 83 -9.67 1.69 -0.05
CA GLU A 83 -10.76 1.22 -0.90
C GLU A 83 -11.47 2.38 -1.59
N GLY A 84 -12.04 2.10 -2.74
CA GLY A 84 -12.72 3.08 -3.56
C GLY A 84 -13.25 2.47 -4.85
N THR A 85 -13.67 3.36 -5.74
CA THR A 85 -14.14 3.02 -7.08
C THR A 85 -13.23 3.62 -8.12
N PHE A 86 -13.47 3.31 -9.39
CA PHE A 86 -12.82 3.98 -10.51
C PHE A 86 -13.83 4.84 -11.28
N ARG A 87 -13.44 6.05 -11.65
CA ARG A 87 -14.12 6.90 -12.63
C ARG A 87 -13.30 6.88 -13.92
N GLY A 88 -13.59 5.91 -14.79
CA GLY A 88 -12.69 5.59 -15.90
C GLY A 88 -11.39 5.00 -15.37
N ILE A 89 -10.26 5.69 -15.56
CA ILE A 89 -8.95 5.31 -15.00
C ILE A 89 -8.62 6.02 -13.69
N GLU A 90 -9.44 7.01 -13.29
CA GLU A 90 -9.16 7.84 -12.13
C GLU A 90 -9.70 7.15 -10.85
N PRO A 91 -8.86 6.94 -9.82
CA PRO A 91 -9.31 6.39 -8.56
C PRO A 91 -10.18 7.41 -7.81
N ALA A 92 -11.37 6.98 -7.41
CA ALA A 92 -12.27 7.72 -6.52
C ALA A 92 -12.27 7.02 -5.15
N PRO A 93 -11.40 7.44 -4.20
CA PRO A 93 -11.31 6.83 -2.89
C PRO A 93 -12.63 7.00 -2.12
N ALA A 94 -12.96 5.99 -1.31
CA ALA A 94 -14.10 6.02 -0.39
C ALA A 94 -13.63 5.99 1.06
N ARG A 95 -12.58 5.20 1.35
CA ARG A 95 -12.06 5.03 2.70
C ARG A 95 -10.59 4.69 2.72
N TYR A 96 -9.90 5.22 3.72
CA TYR A 96 -8.53 4.87 4.06
C TYR A 96 -8.46 4.53 5.54
N ARG A 97 -7.78 3.44 5.89
CA ARG A 97 -7.53 3.04 7.27
C ARG A 97 -6.10 2.59 7.41
N THR A 98 -5.45 3.02 8.49
CA THR A 98 -4.23 2.40 8.98
C THR A 98 -4.37 2.11 10.45
N GLU A 99 -3.89 0.96 10.90
CA GLU A 99 -3.85 0.60 12.31
C GLU A 99 -2.62 -0.24 12.60
N GLY A 100 -2.08 -0.09 13.79
CA GLY A 100 -0.91 -0.86 14.17
C GLY A 100 -0.26 -0.36 15.42
N ALA A 101 0.67 -1.14 15.96
CA ALA A 101 1.53 -0.72 17.05
C ALA A 101 2.95 -0.56 16.51
N TRP A 102 3.58 0.57 16.83
CA TRP A 102 4.98 0.81 16.54
C TRP A 102 5.71 1.19 17.82
N ARG A 103 6.80 0.49 18.15
CA ARG A 103 7.54 0.69 19.42
C ARG A 103 6.62 0.67 20.65
N GLY A 104 5.60 -0.19 20.63
CA GLY A 104 4.61 -0.33 21.71
C GLY A 104 3.49 0.71 21.71
N THR A 105 3.51 1.72 20.85
CA THR A 105 2.43 2.71 20.75
C THR A 105 1.44 2.31 19.66
N PHE A 106 0.20 2.05 20.04
CA PHE A 106 -0.88 1.85 19.10
C PHE A 106 -1.22 3.16 18.38
N ARG A 107 -1.43 3.07 17.07
CA ARG A 107 -1.91 4.16 16.24
C ARG A 107 -3.01 3.67 15.34
N GLN A 108 -4.02 4.50 15.14
CA GLN A 108 -5.09 4.25 14.17
C GLN A 108 -5.48 5.55 13.48
N ILE A 109 -5.62 5.51 12.16
CA ILE A 109 -6.18 6.61 11.37
C ILE A 109 -7.28 6.02 10.51
N VAL A 110 -8.44 6.65 10.49
CA VAL A 110 -9.55 6.31 9.58
C VAL A 110 -10.01 7.59 8.91
N LEU A 111 -9.96 7.61 7.58
CA LEU A 111 -10.45 8.69 6.74
C LEU A 111 -11.61 8.17 5.88
N ALA A 112 -12.65 8.97 5.76
CA ALA A 112 -13.69 8.78 4.76
C ALA A 112 -13.58 9.86 3.68
N TYR A 113 -13.94 9.50 2.46
CA TYR A 113 -13.94 10.38 1.29
C TYR A 113 -15.37 10.45 0.75
N PRO A 114 -16.25 11.28 1.34
CA PRO A 114 -17.61 11.44 0.83
C PRO A 114 -17.59 11.97 -0.61
N PRO A 115 -18.45 11.44 -1.51
CA PRO A 115 -18.51 11.92 -2.88
C PRO A 115 -18.79 13.42 -2.95
N GLY A 116 -17.99 14.15 -3.73
CA GLY A 116 -18.17 15.59 -3.92
C GLY A 116 -17.61 16.46 -2.79
N THR A 117 -16.99 15.86 -1.77
CA THR A 117 -16.38 16.59 -0.66
C THR A 117 -14.86 16.51 -0.74
N ALA A 118 -14.21 17.67 -0.72
CA ALA A 118 -12.79 17.81 -0.46
C ALA A 118 -12.61 18.89 0.62
N PRO A 119 -11.82 18.66 1.70
CA PRO A 119 -10.92 17.52 1.97
C PRO A 119 -11.62 16.24 2.51
N PRO A 120 -10.91 15.10 2.67
CA PRO A 120 -11.45 13.92 3.37
C PRO A 120 -11.85 14.22 4.82
N VAL A 121 -12.76 13.41 5.35
CA VAL A 121 -13.25 13.50 6.72
C VAL A 121 -12.47 12.53 7.61
N LEU A 122 -11.82 13.06 8.65
CA LEU A 122 -11.19 12.26 9.70
C LEU A 122 -12.27 11.60 10.57
N GLN A 123 -12.39 10.28 10.50
CA GLN A 123 -13.32 9.52 11.33
C GLN A 123 -12.70 9.04 12.64
N ARG A 124 -11.38 8.77 12.63
CA ARG A 124 -10.65 8.36 13.84
C ARG A 124 -9.18 8.72 13.72
N LEU A 125 -8.62 9.17 14.83
CA LEU A 125 -7.19 9.38 15.03
C LEU A 125 -6.82 8.92 16.43
N GLU A 126 -5.92 7.94 16.50
CA GLU A 126 -5.37 7.40 17.73
C GLU A 126 -3.84 7.39 17.66
N PRO A 127 -3.14 7.88 18.70
CA PRO A 127 -3.69 8.74 19.75
C PRO A 127 -4.26 10.03 19.11
N PRO A 128 -5.24 10.69 19.75
CA PRO A 128 -5.67 12.02 19.31
C PRO A 128 -4.44 12.94 19.35
N GLU A 129 -4.30 13.83 18.37
CA GLU A 129 -3.12 14.69 18.25
C GLU A 129 -2.93 15.56 19.51
N ALA A 130 -1.81 15.33 20.21
CA ALA A 130 -1.54 15.86 21.56
C ALA A 130 -0.94 17.29 21.57
N TRP A 131 -1.02 18.05 20.48
CA TRP A 131 -0.25 19.30 20.30
C TRP A 131 -1.10 20.58 20.18
N LEU A 132 -2.43 20.51 20.35
CA LEU A 132 -3.33 21.69 20.24
C LEU A 132 -3.63 22.39 21.58
N CYS A 133 -2.86 22.12 22.62
CA CYS A 133 -2.88 22.88 23.87
C CYS A 133 -1.57 23.67 24.02
N TYR A 134 -1.38 24.74 23.25
CA TYR A 134 -0.50 25.86 23.60
C TYR A 134 -0.93 27.14 22.90
#